data_AF-A0A928WYC9-F1
#
_entry.id   AF-A0A928WYC9-F1
#
_cell.length_a   1.000
_cell.length_b   1.000
_cell.length_c   1.000
_cell.angle_alpha   90.00
_cell.angle_beta   90.00
_cell.angle_gamma   90.00
#
_symmetry.space_group_name_H-M   'P 1'
#
loop_
_entity.id
_entity.type
_entity.pdbx_description
1 polymer ?
#
loop_
_entity_poly.entity_id
_entity_poly.type
_entity_poly.pdbx_seq_one_letter_code
_entity_poly.pdbx_strand_id
1 'polypeptide(L)' 'MPAKKLTLDHLIPQSKNGSHSLENLRLACIPCNSDRGNSLNPPKRLFSLNPKSTRGVRKHA' A
#
# COMPACT_ATOMS: atom_id res chain seq x y z
N MET A 1 15.44 13.17 5.46
CA MET A 1 14.66 11.91 5.37
C MET A 1 15.02 11.22 4.07
N PRO A 2 15.36 9.91 4.06
CA PRO A 2 15.74 9.24 2.82
C PRO A 2 14.54 9.21 1.85
N ALA A 3 14.80 9.49 0.57
CA ALA A 3 13.80 9.39 -0.48
C ALA A 3 13.28 7.95 -0.55
N LYS A 4 11.96 7.76 -0.37
CA LYS A 4 11.36 6.44 -0.54
C LYS A 4 11.40 6.08 -2.02
N LYS A 5 11.85 4.86 -2.34
CA LYS A 5 11.71 4.31 -3.69
C LYS A 5 10.22 4.24 -4.03
N LEU A 6 9.84 4.90 -5.12
CA LEU A 6 8.48 4.97 -5.63
C LEU A 6 8.27 3.94 -6.74
N THR A 7 7.04 3.48 -6.87
CA THR A 7 6.54 2.56 -7.89
C THR A 7 5.25 3.13 -8.48
N LEU A 8 4.93 2.73 -9.71
CA LEU A 8 3.59 2.90 -10.28
C LEU A 8 2.75 1.67 -9.91
N ASP A 9 1.70 1.90 -9.13
CA ASP A 9 0.77 0.89 -8.66
C ASP A 9 -0.54 0.92 -9.47
N HIS A 10 -1.03 -0.25 -9.84
CA HIS A 10 -2.24 -0.42 -10.65
C HIS A 10 -3.51 -0.45 -9.78
N LEU A 11 -4.44 0.49 -9.97
CA LEU A 11 -5.72 0.56 -9.23
C LEU A 11 -6.58 -0.69 -9.44
N ILE A 12 -6.67 -1.17 -10.68
CA ILE A 12 -7.12 -2.51 -11.03
C ILE A 12 -5.84 -3.34 -11.24
N PRO A 13 -5.58 -4.39 -10.45
CA PRO A 13 -4.37 -5.21 -10.60
C PRO A 13 -4.23 -5.81 -12.00
N GLN A 14 -2.99 -5.97 -12.46
CA GLN A 14 -2.70 -6.63 -13.75
C GLN A 14 -3.27 -8.06 -13.81
N SER A 15 -3.23 -8.80 -12.69
CA SER A 15 -3.84 -10.13 -12.58
C SER A 15 -5.37 -10.14 -12.72
N LYS A 16 -6.00 -8.96 -12.74
CA LYS A 16 -7.43 -8.73 -12.95
C LYS A 16 -7.68 -7.87 -14.19
N ASN A 17 -6.80 -7.96 -15.18
CA ASN A 17 -6.87 -7.25 -16.46
C ASN A 17 -6.83 -5.71 -16.35
N GLY A 18 -6.19 -5.16 -15.33
CA GLY A 18 -5.97 -3.71 -15.26
C GLY A 18 -5.02 -3.18 -16.32
N SER A 19 -5.34 -2.01 -16.88
CA SER A 19 -4.56 -1.36 -17.95
C SER A 19 -3.29 -0.69 -17.43
N HIS A 20 -2.34 -0.41 -18.32
CA HIS A 20 -1.20 0.48 -18.05
C HIS A 20 -1.50 1.96 -18.37
N SER A 21 -2.77 2.34 -18.47
CA SER A 21 -3.16 3.72 -18.72
C SER A 21 -2.95 4.58 -17.48
N LEU A 22 -2.72 5.88 -17.64
CA LEU A 22 -2.42 6.77 -16.51
C LEU A 22 -3.55 6.82 -15.49
N GLU A 23 -4.79 6.62 -15.93
CA GLU A 23 -5.99 6.58 -15.08
C GLU A 23 -5.99 5.38 -14.15
N ASN A 24 -5.33 4.28 -14.53
CA ASN A 24 -5.20 3.08 -13.71
C ASN A 24 -3.89 3.05 -12.89
N LEU A 25 -3.01 4.04 -13.01
CA LEU A 25 -1.71 4.07 -12.33
C LEU A 25 -1.64 5.14 -11.24
N ARG A 26 -1.05 4.78 -10.09
CA ARG A 26 -0.82 5.69 -8.97
C ARG A 26 0.60 5.59 -8.43
N LEU A 27 1.18 6.71 -8.00
CA LEU A 27 2.45 6.69 -7.28
C LEU A 27 2.27 6.08 -5.89
N ALA A 28 3.05 5.05 -5.59
CA ALA A 28 3.09 4.40 -4.28
C ALA A 28 4.54 4.14 -3.85
N CYS A 29 4.78 4.04 -2.55
CA CYS A 29 6.06 3.55 -2.04
C CYS A 29 6.13 2.02 -2.17
N ILE A 30 7.32 1.43 -2.29
CA ILE A 30 7.46 -0.05 -2.36
C ILE A 30 6.64 -0.78 -1.28
N PRO A 31 6.78 -0.50 0.04
CA PRO A 31 6.01 -1.24 1.04
C PRO A 31 4.51 -0.95 0.94
N CYS A 32 4.12 0.27 0.58
CA CYS A 32 2.72 0.65 0.38
C CYS A 32 2.06 -0.20 -0.72
N ASN A 33 2.78 -0.39 -1.83
CA ASN A 33 2.34 -1.14 -3.00
C ASN A 33 2.26 -2.64 -2.66
N SER A 34 3.33 -3.19 -2.05
CA SER A 34 3.37 -4.58 -1.61
C SER A 34 2.26 -4.92 -0.63
N ASP A 35 2.00 -4.06 0.37
CA ASP A 35 0.94 -4.28 1.36
C ASP A 35 -0.47 -4.27 0.77
N ARG A 36 -0.69 -3.47 -0.29
CA ARG A 36 -1.98 -3.41 -0.99
C ARG A 36 -2.26 -4.69 -1.78
N GLY A 37 -1.22 -5.19 -2.47
CA GLY A 37 -1.31 -6.40 -3.30
C GLY A 37 -2.36 -6.30 -4.40
N ASN A 38 -3.00 -7.43 -4.74
CA ASN A 38 -3.99 -7.53 -5.82
C ASN A 38 -5.44 -7.26 -5.35
N SER A 39 -5.63 -6.49 -4.28
CA SER A 39 -6.96 -6.16 -3.78
C SER A 39 -7.57 -4.99 -4.55
N LEU A 40 -8.83 -5.14 -4.98
CA LEU A 40 -9.63 -4.02 -5.51
C LEU A 40 -10.17 -3.15 -4.36
N ASN A 41 -10.34 -3.74 -3.18
CA ASN A 41 -10.86 -3.10 -1.99
C ASN A 41 -9.83 -3.21 -0.85
N PRO A 42 -8.64 -2.58 -0.98
CA PRO A 42 -7.66 -2.64 0.09
C PRO A 42 -8.24 -2.00 1.36
N PRO A 43 -7.86 -2.50 2.55
CA PRO A 43 -8.29 -1.88 3.79
C PRO A 43 -7.89 -0.41 3.78
N LYS A 44 -8.83 0.47 4.14
CA LYS A 44 -8.53 1.89 4.31
C LYS A 44 -7.43 1.96 5.36
N ARG A 45 -6.20 2.27 4.94
CA ARG A 45 -5.18 2.67 5.90
C ARG A 45 -5.68 3.97 6.48
N LEU A 46 -6.32 3.86 7.64
CA LEU A 46 -6.49 4.99 8.54
C LEU A 46 -5.05 5.41 8.79
N PHE A 47 -4.58 6.41 8.04
CA PHE A 47 -3.32 7.06 8.33
C PHE A 47 -3.51 7.52 9.77
N SER A 48 -2.96 6.75 10.72
CA SER A 48 -2.89 7.19 12.10
C SER A 48 -2.03 8.42 12.03
N LEU A 49 -2.66 9.57 11.96
CA LEU A 49 -2.06 10.82 12.36
C LEU A 49 -1.75 10.64 13.84
N ASN A 50 -0.63 10.00 14.21
CA ASN A 50 0.14 10.35 15.40
C ASN A 50 1.43 9.52 15.60
N PRO A 51 2.45 10.10 16.27
CA PRO A 51 3.86 9.96 15.90
C PRO A 51 4.61 8.94 16.75
N LYS A 52 3.96 8.26 17.70
CA LYS A 52 4.59 7.37 18.69
C LYS A 52 3.57 6.33 19.17
N SER A 53 3.49 5.17 18.52
CA SER A 53 2.74 4.03 19.06
C SER A 53 3.60 2.78 19.02
N THR A 54 4.57 2.75 19.92
CA THR A 54 5.26 1.54 20.37
C THR A 54 4.51 0.98 21.59
N ARG A 55 3.84 -0.17 21.44
CA ARG A 55 3.95 -1.28 22.41
C ARG A 55 3.19 -2.52 21.95
N GLY A 56 3.87 -3.65 22.10
CA GLY A 56 3.53 -4.92 21.48
C GLY A 56 2.29 -5.61 22.03
N VAL A 57 1.77 -6.51 21.20
CA VAL A 57 0.90 -7.59 21.65
C VAL A 57 1.60 -8.88 21.24
N ARG A 58 2.45 -9.40 22.15
CA ARG A 58 2.89 -10.80 22.06
C ARG A 58 1.68 -11.66 22.45
N LYS A 59 1.17 -12.47 21.52
CA LYS A 59 0.28 -13.58 21.85
C LYS A 59 1.14 -14.84 21.89
N HIS A 60 1.42 -15.35 23.08
CA HIS A 60 1.83 -16.73 23.25
C HIS A 60 0.82 -17.39 24.19
N ALA A 61 0.26 -18.50 23.70
CA ALA A 61 -0.55 -19.45 24.43
C ALA A 61 0.28 -20.18 25.48
#